data_AF-A0A962UTG3-F1
#
_entry.id   AF-A0A962UTG3-F1
#
_cell.length_a   1.000
_cell.length_b   1.000
_cell.length_c   1.000
_cell.angle_alpha   90.00
_cell.angle_beta   90.00
_cell.angle_gamma   90.00
#
_symmetry.space_group_name_H-M   'P 1'
#
loop_
_entity.id
_entity.type
_entity.pdbx_description
1 polymer ?
#
loop_
_entity_poly.entity_id
_entity_poly.type
_entity_poly.pdbx_seq_one_letter_code
_entity_poly.pdbx_strand_id
1 'polypeptide(L)' 'MSNPFPIERTVKPLSTFCEVKPGSFIFERPNTLPADWCEEMIRRFEANPEQQNPGRIGQMQGLDSDIKR' A
#
# COMPACT_ATOMS: atom_id res chain seq x y z
N MET A 1 33.07 -3.62 -23.71
CA MET A 1 33.52 -4.11 -22.39
C MET A 1 32.37 -4.87 -21.77
N SER A 2 32.47 -6.19 -21.66
CA SER A 2 31.44 -7.03 -21.03
C SER A 2 31.52 -6.88 -19.51
N ASN A 3 30.36 -6.82 -18.85
CA ASN A 3 30.28 -6.77 -17.39
C ASN A 3 30.98 -8.00 -16.78
N PRO A 4 32.04 -7.84 -15.97
CA PRO A 4 32.83 -8.95 -15.44
C PRO A 4 32.11 -9.73 -14.31
N PHE A 5 30.93 -9.27 -13.88
CA PHE A 5 30.10 -9.96 -12.90
C PHE A 5 28.79 -10.40 -13.56
N PRO A 6 28.70 -11.64 -14.07
CA PRO A 6 27.42 -12.20 -14.44
C PRO A 6 26.60 -12.32 -13.16
N ILE A 7 25.63 -11.43 -12.99
CA ILE A 7 24.65 -11.54 -11.92
C ILE A 7 23.61 -12.55 -12.43
N GLU A 8 23.99 -13.83 -12.50
CA GLU A 8 23.03 -14.91 -12.63
C GLU A 8 22.28 -15.00 -11.29
N ARG A 9 21.23 -14.20 -11.15
CA ARG A 9 20.29 -14.30 -10.03
C ARG A 9 19.20 -15.27 -10.43
N THR A 10 19.20 -16.45 -9.82
CA THR A 10 18.02 -17.30 -9.78
C THR A 10 16.97 -16.60 -8.92
N VAL A 11 15.98 -15.97 -9.55
CA VAL A 11 14.86 -15.33 -8.85
C VAL A 11 13.84 -16.41 -8.55
N LYS A 12 13.76 -16.84 -7.29
CA LYS A 12 12.66 -17.69 -6.82
C LYS A 12 11.39 -16.84 -6.70
N PRO A 13 10.28 -17.20 -7.36
CA PRO A 13 9.01 -16.51 -7.16
C PRO A 13 8.60 -16.51 -5.68
N LEU A 14 8.08 -15.38 -5.21
CA LEU A 14 7.49 -15.28 -3.87
C LEU A 14 6.27 -16.21 -3.79
N SER A 15 6.18 -17.03 -2.75
CA SER A 15 5.09 -18.01 -2.61
C SER A 15 3.78 -17.43 -2.08
N THR A 16 3.83 -16.22 -1.51
CA THR A 16 2.68 -15.56 -0.88
C THR A 16 2.27 -14.26 -1.57
N PHE A 17 3.04 -13.81 -2.56
CA PHE A 17 2.76 -12.60 -3.32
C PHE A 17 2.51 -12.96 -4.78
N CYS A 18 1.46 -12.39 -5.36
CA CYS A 18 1.09 -12.61 -6.75
C CYS A 18 1.09 -11.26 -7.48
N GLU A 19 1.60 -11.23 -8.71
CA GLU A 19 1.48 -10.03 -9.54
C GLU A 19 0.02 -9.90 -10.00
N VAL A 20 -0.59 -8.73 -9.78
CA VAL A 20 -2.01 -8.50 -10.07
C VAL A 20 -2.30 -8.64 -11.57
N LYS A 21 -1.36 -8.17 -12.41
CA LYS A 21 -1.38 -8.34 -13.87
C LYS A 21 0.04 -8.53 -14.37
N PRO A 22 0.30 -9.42 -15.36
CA PRO A 22 1.63 -9.60 -15.92
C PRO A 22 2.28 -8.29 -16.37
N GLY A 23 3.47 -7.98 -15.85
CA GLY A 23 4.24 -6.77 -16.19
C GLY A 23 3.72 -5.47 -15.58
N SER A 24 2.80 -5.53 -14.61
CA SER A 24 2.32 -4.36 -13.87
C SER A 24 3.26 -3.92 -12.75
N PHE A 25 4.12 -4.83 -12.26
CA PHE A 25 4.94 -4.64 -11.06
C PHE A 25 4.12 -4.31 -9.79
N ILE A 26 2.81 -4.56 -9.81
CA ILE A 26 1.92 -4.44 -8.66
C ILE A 26 1.70 -5.85 -8.10
N PHE A 27 2.04 -6.05 -6.83
CA PHE A 27 1.92 -7.34 -6.17
C PHE A 27 0.91 -7.27 -5.04
N GLU A 28 0.08 -8.30 -4.93
CA GLU A 28 -0.85 -8.49 -3.83
C GLU A 28 -0.46 -9.70 -2.98
N ARG A 29 -0.78 -9.62 -1.69
CA ARG A 29 -0.74 -10.74 -0.77
C ARG A 29 -2.12 -10.88 -0.12
N PRO A 30 -2.91 -11.89 -0.52
CA PRO A 30 -4.22 -12.13 0.06
C PRO A 30 -4.12 -12.34 1.57
N ASN A 31 -5.14 -11.89 2.32
CA ASN A 31 -5.26 -12.08 3.76
C ASN A 31 -4.02 -11.60 4.56
N THR A 32 -3.39 -10.50 4.13
CA THR A 32 -2.25 -9.91 4.85
C THR A 32 -2.64 -9.45 6.25
N LEU A 33 -3.86 -8.92 6.40
CA LEU A 33 -4.44 -8.54 7.67
C LEU A 33 -5.61 -9.48 7.97
N PRO A 34 -5.70 -10.03 9.20
CA PRO A 34 -6.90 -10.69 9.69
C PRO A 34 -8.13 -9.77 9.61
N ALA A 35 -9.31 -10.35 9.35
CA ALA A 35 -10.53 -9.56 9.17
C ALA A 35 -10.93 -8.80 10.45
N ASP A 36 -10.81 -9.43 11.61
CA ASP A 36 -11.04 -8.82 12.93
C ASP A 36 -10.09 -7.65 13.22
N TRP A 37 -8.84 -7.75 12.75
CA TRP A 37 -7.88 -6.66 12.83
C TRP A 37 -8.32 -5.45 11.99
N CYS A 38 -8.82 -5.67 10.78
CA CYS A 38 -9.35 -4.60 9.93
C CYS A 38 -10.52 -3.88 10.62
N GLU A 39 -11.47 -4.62 11.20
CA GLU A 39 -12.60 -4.06 11.93
C GLU A 39 -12.15 -3.22 13.14
N GLU A 40 -11.17 -3.72 13.91
CA GLU A 40 -10.64 -2.99 15.06
C GLU A 40 -9.92 -1.70 14.64
N MET A 41 -9.23 -1.69 13.50
CA MET A 41 -8.60 -0.46 12.98
C MET A 41 -9.67 0.58 12.58
N ILE A 42 -10.76 0.14 11.94
CA ILE A 42 -11.89 1.02 11.60
C ILE A 42 -12.51 1.60 12.87
N ARG A 43 -12.82 0.76 13.85
CA ARG A 43 -13.41 1.19 15.14
C ARG A 43 -12.54 2.23 15.84
N ARG A 44 -11.21 2.03 15.87
CA ARG A 44 -10.27 3.00 16.46
C ARG A 44 -10.25 4.32 15.72
N PHE A 45 -10.26 4.28 14.39
CA PHE A 45 -10.29 5.47 13.57
C PHE A 45 -11.56 6.30 13.83
N GLU A 46 -12.73 5.66 13.79
CA GLU A 46 -14.03 6.30 14.02
C GLU A 46 -14.20 6.86 15.44
N ALA A 47 -13.58 6.21 16.44
CA ALA A 47 -13.64 6.65 17.83
C ALA A 47 -12.82 7.92 18.15
N ASN A 48 -11.91 8.35 17.26
CA ASN A 48 -10.99 9.47 17.50
C ASN A 48 -11.06 10.53 16.37
N PRO A 49 -12.23 11.16 16.13
CA PRO A 49 -12.41 12.12 15.04
C PRO A 49 -11.49 13.34 15.15
N GLU A 50 -11.05 13.71 16.34
CA GLU A 50 -10.12 14.82 16.59
C GLU A 50 -8.72 14.59 16.01
N GLN A 51 -8.35 13.32 15.77
CA GLN A 51 -7.09 12.95 15.13
C GLN A 51 -7.22 12.85 13.61
N GLN A 52 -8.44 12.97 13.09
CA GLN A 52 -8.70 12.93 11.67
C GLN A 52 -8.53 14.31 11.05
N ASN A 53 -7.91 14.34 9.87
CA ASN A 53 -7.63 15.58 9.15
C ASN A 53 -8.55 15.66 7.92
N PRO A 54 -9.69 16.37 8.01
CA PRO A 54 -10.63 16.45 6.90
C PRO A 54 -9.97 17.14 5.70
N GLY A 55 -10.07 16.51 4.52
CA GLY A 55 -9.72 17.15 3.24
C GLY A 55 -8.27 17.63 3.08
N ARG A 56 -7.33 17.16 3.92
CA ARG A 56 -5.93 17.56 3.81
C ARG A 56 -5.20 16.72 2.77
N ILE A 57 -4.65 17.39 1.76
CA ILE A 57 -3.96 16.74 0.64
C ILE A 57 -2.54 17.32 0.52
N GLY A 58 -1.59 16.45 0.20
CA GLY A 58 -0.17 16.81 0.02
C GLY A 58 0.60 17.02 1.33
N GLN A 59 1.92 17.18 1.21
CA GLN A 59 2.82 17.31 2.36
C GLN A 59 2.53 18.56 3.22
N MET A 60 1.98 19.60 2.60
CA MET A 60 1.62 20.85 3.29
C MET A 60 0.31 20.76 4.05
N GLN A 61 -0.41 19.62 3.97
CA GLN A 61 -1.66 19.43 4.70
C GLN A 61 -2.69 20.53 4.36
N GLY A 62 -2.68 21.01 3.11
CA GLY A 62 -3.60 22.05 2.64
C GLY A 62 -5.02 21.51 2.59
N LEU A 63 -5.98 22.28 3.10
CA LEU A 63 -7.40 21.97 2.99
C LEU A 63 -7.85 22.32 1.56
N ASP A 64 -8.06 21.31 0.73
CA ASP A 64 -8.62 21.50 -0.61
C ASP A 64 -10.08 21.03 -0.60
N SER A 65 -11.00 21.99 -0.53
CA SER A 65 -12.44 21.75 -0.51
C SER A 65 -13.02 21.39 -1.88
N ASP A 66 -12.27 21.55 -2.97
CA ASP A 66 -12.77 21.28 -4.33
C ASP A 66 -12.64 19.80 -4.73
N ILE A 67 -11.82 19.01 -4.02
CA ILE A 67 -11.57 17.60 -4.35
C ILE A 67 -12.72 16.65 -3.94
N LYS A 68 -13.62 17.09 -3.05
CA LYS A 68 -14.83 16.32 -2.67
C LYS A 68 -16.10 17.16 -2.85
N ARG A 69 -16.36 17.58 -4.09
CA ARG A 69 -17.65 18.15 -4.49
C ARG A 69 -18.65 17.04 -4.88
#